data_AF-R5V4L3-F1
#
_entry.id   AF-R5V4L3-F1
#
_cell.length_a   1.000
_cell.length_b   1.000
_cell.length_c   1.000
_cell.angle_alpha   90.00
_cell.angle_beta   90.00
_cell.angle_gamma   90.00
#
_symmetry.space_group_name_H-M   'P 1'
#
loop_
_entity.id
_entity.type
_entity.pdbx_description
1 polymer ?
#
loop_
_entity_poly.entity_id
_entity_poly.type
_entity_poly.pdbx_seq_one_letter_code
_entity_poly.pdbx_strand_id
1 'polypeptide(L)' 'MNNLKNQVSVTDFKYAKEILELTLLFYKKIQLYQSQVQEEVIRAKLEELSKNCLEQFEQLISILEVQDNE' A
#
# COMPACT_ATOMS: atom_id res chain seq x y z
N MET A 1 2.47 -34.98 -3.91
CA MET A 1 2.20 -33.75 -4.69
C MET A 1 1.96 -32.62 -3.71
N ASN A 2 2.63 -31.49 -3.92
CA ASN A 2 2.79 -30.38 -3.00
C ASN A 2 1.48 -29.65 -2.68
N ASN A 3 0.96 -29.81 -1.46
CA ASN A 3 -0.14 -29.00 -0.91
C ASN A 3 0.35 -27.82 -0.04
N LEU A 4 1.62 -27.44 -0.13
CA LEU A 4 2.22 -26.34 0.65
C LEU A 4 2.34 -25.02 -0.12
N LYS A 5 1.69 -24.89 -1.29
CA LYS A 5 1.94 -23.78 -2.23
C LYS A 5 1.18 -22.47 -1.97
N ASN A 6 0.20 -22.44 -1.08
CA ASN A 6 -0.71 -21.29 -0.95
C ASN A 6 -0.74 -20.58 0.41
N GLN A 7 0.02 -21.03 1.41
CA GLN A 7 0.09 -20.32 2.69
C GLN A 7 1.27 -19.35 2.68
N VAL A 8 0.98 -18.05 2.52
CA VAL A 8 1.91 -16.96 2.88
C VAL A 8 2.32 -17.20 4.33
N SER A 9 3.62 -17.18 4.62
CA SER A 9 4.08 -17.50 5.97
C SER A 9 3.58 -16.45 6.98
N VAL A 10 3.43 -16.81 8.26
CA VAL A 10 3.09 -15.85 9.33
C VAL A 10 4.02 -14.63 9.32
N THR A 11 5.27 -14.84 8.93
CA THR A 11 6.29 -13.80 8.74
C THR A 11 5.93 -12.88 7.57
N ASP A 12 5.53 -13.42 6.42
CA ASP A 12 5.14 -12.65 5.24
C ASP A 12 3.83 -11.85 5.48
N PHE A 13 2.86 -12.43 6.21
CA PHE A 13 1.65 -11.70 6.63
C PHE A 13 1.99 -10.52 7.54
N LYS A 14 2.89 -10.73 8.51
CA LYS A 14 3.36 -9.66 9.40
C LYS A 14 4.06 -8.54 8.62
N TYR A 15 4.90 -8.89 7.65
CA TYR A 15 5.56 -7.92 6.78
C TYR A 15 4.55 -7.16 5.91
N ALA A 16 3.58 -7.84 5.32
CA ALA A 16 2.53 -7.19 4.55
C ALA A 16 1.73 -6.18 5.41
N LYS A 17 1.40 -6.52 6.66
CA LYS A 17 0.76 -5.57 7.58
C LYS A 17 1.65 -4.35 7.88
N GLU A 18 2.94 -4.56 8.14
CA GLU A 18 3.87 -3.47 8.39
C GLU A 18 4.03 -2.56 7.17
N ILE A 19 4.13 -3.14 5.97
CA ILE A 19 4.18 -2.40 4.71
C ILE A 19 2.88 -1.60 4.51
N LEU A 20 1.72 -2.18 4.83
CA LEU A 20 0.43 -1.49 4.76
C LEU A 20 0.41 -0.24 5.67
N GLU A 21 0.82 -0.41 6.93
CA GLU A 21 0.85 0.68 7.92
C GLU A 21 1.80 1.82 7.50
N LEU A 22 3.01 1.48 7.02
CA LEU A 22 3.99 2.45 6.54
C LEU A 22 3.50 3.18 5.29
N THR A 23 2.88 2.45 4.37
CA THR A 23 2.33 3.02 3.14
C THR A 23 1.18 3.99 3.46
N LEU A 24 0.38 3.71 4.49
CA LEU A 24 -0.72 4.59 4.90
C LEU A 24 -0.18 5.90 5.46
N LEU A 25 0.86 5.80 6.29
CA LEU A 25 1.55 6.96 6.84
C LEU A 25 2.16 7.81 5.72
N PHE A 26 2.78 7.17 4.73
CA PHE A 26 3.35 7.85 3.57
C PHE A 26 2.28 8.57 2.75
N TYR A 27 1.17 7.89 2.43
CA TYR A 27 0.02 8.50 1.75
C TYR A 27 -0.51 9.74 2.47
N LYS A 28 -0.73 9.65 3.79
CA LYS A 28 -1.18 10.79 4.61
C LYS A 28 -0.23 11.98 4.53
N LYS A 29 1.09 11.73 4.52
CA LYS A 29 2.09 12.80 4.37
C LYS A 29 2.03 13.44 2.98
N ILE A 30 1.87 12.66 1.91
CA ILE A 30 1.72 13.20 0.56
C ILE A 30 0.52 14.14 0.49
N GLN A 31 -0.62 13.73 1.05
CA GLN A 31 -1.84 14.56 1.09
C GLN A 31 -1.61 15.89 1.82
N LEU A 32 -0.89 15.88 2.95
CA LEU A 32 -0.50 17.10 3.66
C LEU A 32 0.37 18.01 2.78
N TYR A 33 1.40 17.46 2.12
CA TYR A 33 2.26 18.26 1.24
C TYR A 33 1.50 18.81 0.03
N GLN A 34 0.62 18.02 -0.58
CA GLN A 34 -0.20 18.45 -1.71
C GLN A 34 -1.09 19.64 -1.35
N SER A 35 -1.61 19.69 -0.11
CA SER A 35 -2.41 20.82 0.40
C SER A 35 -1.63 22.11 0.61
N GLN A 36 -0.30 22.02 0.76
CA GLN A 36 0.59 23.15 1.06
C GLN A 36 1.34 23.66 -0.17
N VAL A 37 1.52 22.82 -1.20
CA VAL A 37 2.30 23.15 -2.39
C VAL A 37 1.51 24.08 -3.31
N GLN A 38 2.10 25.22 -3.64
CA GLN A 38 1.55 26.19 -4.60
C GLN A 38 1.99 25.89 -6.03
N GLU A 39 3.15 25.25 -6.20
CA GLU A 39 3.71 24.96 -7.51
C GLU A 39 2.98 23.80 -8.19
N GLU A 40 2.34 24.10 -9.32
CA GLU A 40 1.43 23.20 -10.03
C GLU A 40 2.13 21.91 -10.49
N VAL A 41 3.38 21.99 -10.96
CA VAL A 41 4.18 20.83 -11.38
C VAL A 41 4.41 19.87 -10.21
N ILE A 42 4.76 20.41 -9.04
CA ILE A 42 4.98 19.60 -7.83
C ILE A 42 3.66 19.00 -7.36
N ARG A 43 2.56 19.78 -7.42
CA ARG A 43 1.22 19.29 -7.06
C ARG A 43 0.80 18.10 -7.93
N ALA A 44 0.99 18.19 -9.25
CA ALA A 44 0.67 17.11 -10.18
C ALA A 44 1.50 15.85 -9.89
N LYS A 45 2.78 16.00 -9.55
CA LYS A 45 3.64 14.87 -9.16
C LYS A 45 3.23 14.23 -7.85
N LEU A 46 2.78 15.01 -6.86
CA LEU A 46 2.24 14.49 -5.60
C LEU A 46 0.89 13.78 -5.81
N GLU A 47 0.07 14.24 -6.75
CA GLU A 47 -1.17 13.56 -7.13
C GLU A 47 -0.90 12.20 -7.80
N GLU A 48 0.04 12.15 -8.75
CA GLU A 48 0.50 10.92 -9.40
C GLU A 48 1.03 9.92 -8.37
N LEU A 49 1.89 10.38 -7.45
CA LEU A 49 2.43 9.56 -6.39
C LEU A 49 1.34 9.04 -5.44
N SER A 50 0.33 9.86 -5.14
CA SER A 50 -0.82 9.46 -4.31
C SER A 50 -1.62 8.33 -4.95
N LYS A 51 -1.88 8.41 -6.27
CA LYS A 51 -2.58 7.38 -7.03
C LYS A 51 -1.82 6.05 -7.02
N ASN A 52 -0.52 6.10 -7.31
CA ASN A 52 0.34 4.91 -7.28
C ASN A 52 0.37 4.27 -5.88
N CYS A 53 0.36 5.08 -4.82
CA CYS A 53 0.34 4.61 -3.45
C CYS A 53 -0.97 3.86 -3.12
N LEU A 54 -2.11 4.36 -3.60
CA LEU A 54 -3.42 3.71 -3.44
C LEU A 54 -3.51 2.38 -4.22
N GLU A 55 -3.00 2.34 -5.45
CA GLU A 55 -2.97 1.10 -6.24
C GLU A 55 -2.15 0.00 -5.55
N GLN A 56 -0.98 0.36 -4.98
CA GLN A 56 -0.18 -0.58 -4.18
C GLN A 56 -0.92 -1.02 -2.91
N PHE A 57 -1.72 -0.12 -2.32
CA PHE A 57 -2.57 -0.42 -1.17
C PHE A 57 -3.61 -1.49 -1.48
N GLU A 58 -4.34 -1.32 -2.57
CA GLU A 58 -5.38 -2.25 -3.01
C GLU A 58 -4.80 -3.63 -3.34
N GLN A 59 -3.63 -3.67 -4.00
CA GLN A 59 -2.92 -4.92 -4.26
C GLN A 59 -2.53 -5.65 -2.97
N LEU A 60 -2.01 -4.92 -1.98
CA LEU A 60 -1.58 -5.50 -0.71
C LEU A 60 -2.75 -6.00 0.12
N ILE A 61 -3.88 -5.26 0.14
CA ILE A 61 -5.12 -5.70 0.79
C ILE A 61 -5.65 -6.96 0.11
N SER A 62 -5.70 -7.00 -1.23
CA SER A 62 -6.16 -8.18 -1.97
C SER A 62 -5.32 -9.43 -1.64
N ILE A 63 -4.00 -9.29 -1.50
CA ILE A 63 -3.12 -10.39 -1.08
C ILE A 63 -3.48 -10.88 0.34
N LEU A 64 -3.82 -9.97 1.25
CA LEU A 64 -4.18 -10.30 2.64
C LEU A 64 -5.59 -10.90 2.76
N GLU A 65 -6.58 -10.39 2.03
CA GLU A 65 -7.99 -10.85 2.08
C GLU A 65 -8.20 -12.23 1.44
N VAL A 66 -7.40 -12.60 0.44
CA VAL A 66 -7.42 -13.94 -0.15
C VAL A 66 -7.03 -15.03 0.86
N GLN A 67 -6.37 -14.66 1.97
CA GLN A 67 -5.94 -15.61 3.00
C GLN A 67 -6.94 -15.80 4.14
N ASP A 68 -7.85 -14.87 4.38
CA ASP A 68 -8.84 -14.96 5.47
C ASP A 68 -10.04 -15.85 5.09
N ASN A 69 -10.13 -16.25 3.81
CA ASN A 69 -11.20 -17.07 3.24
C ASN A 69 -10.81 -18.55 2.99
N GLU A 70 -9.57 -18.96 3.29
CA GLU A 70 -9.12 -20.37 3.31
C GLU A 70 -8.94 -20.89 4.74
#